data_AF-F8J5K8-F1
#
_entry.id   AF-F8J5K8-F1
#
_cell.length_a   1.000
_cell.length_b   1.000
_cell.length_c   1.000
_cell.angle_alpha   90.00
_cell.angle_beta   90.00
_cell.angle_gamma   90.00
#
_symmetry.space_group_name_H-M   'P 1'
#
loop_
_entity.id
_entity.type
_entity.pdbx_description
1 polymer ?
#
loop_
_entity_poly.entity_id
_entity_poly.type
_entity_poly.pdbx_seq_one_letter_code
_entity_poly.pdbx_strand_id
1 'polypeptide(L)'
;MEWQPENLVDLFAAIRRLEKELPGWWWSVGACHVSADASVGPPPRPWAHASIGPDSDGPAAHLLDDKSFDAGFDCDLRQPATCADALNGAIDAAIRALVTQSHSKKDR
;
A
#
# COMPACT_ATOMS: atom_id res chain seq x y z
N MET A 1 2.32 6.89 -26.53
CA MET A 1 1.93 6.95 -25.12
C MET A 1 2.64 8.15 -24.54
N GLU A 2 1.88 9.09 -23.97
CA GLU A 2 2.40 10.37 -23.50
C GLU A 2 2.46 10.33 -21.96
N TRP A 3 3.64 10.59 -21.42
CA TRP A 3 3.87 10.65 -19.97
C TRP A 3 3.07 11.81 -19.38
N GLN A 4 2.29 11.55 -18.34
CA GLN A 4 1.49 12.57 -17.68
C GLN A 4 2.22 13.08 -16.43
N PRO A 5 2.29 14.41 -16.22
CA PRO A 5 2.76 14.94 -14.96
C PRO A 5 1.80 14.56 -13.83
N GLU A 6 2.35 14.26 -12.66
CA GLU A 6 1.56 13.84 -11.51
C GLU A 6 0.60 14.94 -11.05
N ASN A 7 -0.67 14.58 -10.82
CA ASN A 7 -1.63 15.47 -10.18
C ASN A 7 -1.48 15.40 -8.66
N LEU A 8 -0.80 16.39 -8.08
CA LEU A 8 -0.59 16.44 -6.63
C LEU A 8 -1.89 16.43 -5.82
N VAL A 9 -2.98 16.99 -6.35
CA VAL A 9 -4.29 17.00 -5.64
C VAL A 9 -4.79 15.58 -5.46
N ASP A 10 -4.72 14.76 -6.51
CA ASP A 10 -5.21 13.38 -6.50
C ASP A 10 -4.28 12.49 -5.66
N LEU A 11 -2.97 12.72 -5.74
CA LEU A 11 -1.99 12.01 -4.90
C LEU A 11 -2.22 12.29 -3.41
N PHE A 12 -2.44 13.54 -3.02
CA PHE A 12 -2.77 13.87 -1.62
C PHE A 12 -4.11 13.27 -1.17
N ALA A 13 -5.10 13.19 -2.07
CA ALA A 13 -6.36 12.52 -1.77
C ALA A 13 -6.15 11.02 -1.51
N ALA A 14 -5.31 10.35 -2.31
CA ALA A 14 -4.96 8.95 -2.13
C ALA A 14 -4.18 8.69 -0.82
N ILE A 15 -3.24 9.58 -0.46
CA ILE A 15 -2.52 9.50 0.83
C ILE A 15 -3.49 9.64 2.01
N ARG A 16 -4.41 10.61 1.97
CA ARG A 16 -5.44 10.76 3.02
C ARG A 16 -6.35 9.54 3.13
N ARG A 17 -6.65 8.90 2.01
CA ARG A 17 -7.41 7.65 1.99
C ARG A 17 -6.63 6.52 2.69
N LEU A 18 -5.35 6.38 2.40
CA LEU A 18 -4.48 5.43 3.09
C LEU A 18 -4.49 5.66 4.61
N GLU A 19 -4.22 6.89 5.05
CA GLU A 19 -4.16 7.22 6.48
C GLU A 19 -5.48 6.93 7.22
N LYS A 20 -6.61 7.08 6.52
CA LYS A 20 -7.95 6.80 7.06
C LYS A 20 -8.27 5.31 7.12
N GLU A 21 -8.02 4.58 6.04
CA GLU A 21 -8.45 3.17 5.91
C GLU A 21 -7.40 2.19 6.48
N LEU A 22 -6.11 2.58 6.45
CA LEU A 22 -4.96 1.79 6.85
C LEU A 22 -4.02 2.62 7.77
N PRO A 23 -4.50 3.02 8.97
CA PRO A 23 -3.71 3.86 9.86
C PRO A 23 -2.41 3.18 10.29
N GLY A 24 -1.29 3.89 10.18
CA GLY A 24 0.05 3.41 10.56
C GLY A 24 0.75 2.56 9.49
N TRP A 25 0.14 2.34 8.33
CA TRP A 25 0.78 1.67 7.21
C TRP A 25 1.77 2.60 6.50
N TRP A 26 2.89 2.04 6.06
CA TRP A 26 3.84 2.77 5.21
C TRP A 26 3.38 2.74 3.76
N TRP A 27 3.87 3.69 2.97
CA TRP A 27 3.60 3.76 1.53
C TRP A 27 4.80 4.34 0.78
N SER A 28 4.95 3.94 -0.48
CA SER A 28 5.86 4.53 -1.45
C SER A 28 5.18 4.62 -2.81
N VAL A 29 5.55 5.63 -3.60
CA VAL A 29 5.09 5.81 -4.98
C VAL A 29 6.25 6.22 -5.87
N GLY A 30 6.20 5.83 -7.14
CA GLY A 30 7.19 6.20 -8.15
C GLY A 30 6.56 6.21 -9.53
N ALA A 31 7.01 7.11 -10.40
CA ALA A 31 6.58 7.13 -11.79
C ALA A 31 7.78 7.31 -12.72
N CYS A 32 7.75 6.62 -13.84
CA CYS A 32 8.69 6.76 -14.94
C CYS A 32 7.93 6.84 -16.29
N HIS A 33 8.67 6.93 -17.39
CA HIS A 33 8.07 6.96 -18.73
C HIS A 33 7.36 5.65 -19.14
N VAL A 34 7.50 4.56 -18.36
CA VAL A 34 6.89 3.25 -18.63
C VAL A 34 5.67 3.01 -17.75
N SER A 35 5.78 3.28 -16.45
CA SER A 35 4.77 2.94 -15.45
C SER A 35 4.65 4.00 -14.34
N ALA A 36 3.54 3.92 -13.62
CA ALA A 36 3.36 4.48 -12.29
C ALA A 36 3.15 3.32 -11.33
N ASP A 37 3.90 3.33 -10.24
CA ASP A 37 4.08 2.22 -9.33
C ASP A 37 3.80 2.71 -7.90
N ALA A 38 3.14 1.89 -7.10
CA ALA A 38 2.91 2.16 -5.70
C ALA A 38 3.03 0.91 -4.86
N SER A 39 3.49 1.07 -3.63
CA SER A 39 3.54 -0.01 -2.65
C SER A 39 3.00 0.48 -1.31
N VAL A 40 2.24 -0.38 -0.62
CA VAL A 40 1.75 -0.13 0.74
C VAL A 40 1.96 -1.37 1.60
N GLY A 41 2.23 -1.19 2.88
CA GLY A 41 2.37 -2.34 3.77
C GLY A 41 2.10 -2.02 5.23
N PRO A 42 1.79 -3.06 6.02
CA PRO A 42 1.65 -2.91 7.45
C PRO A 42 2.97 -2.40 8.06
N PRO A 43 2.90 -1.74 9.23
CA PRO A 43 4.08 -1.16 9.84
C PRO A 43 5.16 -2.25 10.09
N PRO A 44 6.43 -1.96 9.79
CA PRO A 44 7.47 -2.98 9.75
C PRO A 44 7.80 -3.51 11.15
N ARG A 45 8.12 -4.81 11.23
CA ARG A 45 8.95 -5.34 12.33
C ARG A 45 10.33 -4.66 12.28
N PRO A 46 11.13 -4.67 13.37
CA PRO A 46 12.44 -4.00 13.42
C PRO A 46 13.45 -4.47 12.34
N TRP A 47 13.12 -5.51 11.57
CA TRP A 47 13.99 -6.19 10.61
C TRP A 47 13.36 -6.38 9.20
N ALA A 48 12.16 -5.82 8.94
CA ALA A 48 11.49 -5.99 7.64
C ALA A 48 11.88 -4.86 6.66
N HIS A 49 12.23 -5.23 5.43
CA HIS A 49 12.81 -4.39 4.37
C HIS A 49 11.84 -3.35 3.75
N ALA A 50 10.99 -2.70 4.54
CA ALA A 50 10.21 -1.56 4.07
C ALA A 50 11.02 -0.26 4.17
N SER A 51 11.12 0.45 3.04
CA SER A 51 11.80 1.74 2.98
C SER A 51 10.90 2.81 3.64
N ILE A 52 11.22 3.15 4.89
CA ILE A 52 10.72 4.27 5.75
C ILE A 52 9.67 3.88 6.81
N GLY A 53 10.11 3.92 8.08
CA GLY A 53 9.33 4.27 9.28
C GLY A 53 9.10 3.15 10.30
N PRO A 54 9.55 3.29 11.58
CA PRO A 54 9.34 2.28 12.62
C PRO A 54 7.94 2.38 13.24
N ASP A 55 7.19 1.28 13.25
CA ASP A 55 6.26 0.98 14.34
C ASP A 55 6.01 -0.53 14.50
N SER A 56 6.95 -1.21 15.16
CA SER A 56 6.88 -2.65 15.40
C SER A 56 5.86 -3.08 16.46
N ASP A 57 5.18 -2.13 17.12
CA ASP A 57 4.18 -2.37 18.19
C ASP A 57 2.77 -1.87 17.80
N GLY A 58 2.56 -1.51 16.53
CA GLY A 58 1.26 -1.09 16.03
C GLY A 58 0.20 -2.20 16.08
N PRO A 59 -1.11 -1.86 16.11
CA PRO A 59 -2.20 -2.84 16.21
C PRO A 59 -2.23 -3.86 15.05
N ALA A 60 -1.57 -3.53 13.93
CA ALA A 60 -1.45 -4.35 12.73
C ALA A 60 -0.18 -5.22 12.67
N ALA A 61 0.71 -5.19 13.67
CA ALA A 61 1.98 -5.93 13.64
C ALA A 61 1.80 -7.46 13.48
N HIS A 62 0.69 -8.01 13.98
CA HIS A 62 0.34 -9.42 13.84
C HIS A 62 0.03 -9.86 12.39
N LEU A 63 -0.22 -8.92 11.48
CA LEU A 63 -0.46 -9.24 10.06
C LEU A 63 0.82 -9.72 9.37
N LEU A 64 2.00 -9.30 9.85
CA LEU A 64 3.30 -9.70 9.32
C LEU A 64 3.66 -11.18 9.55
N ASP A 65 2.85 -11.93 10.30
CA ASP A 65 2.99 -13.39 10.39
C ASP A 65 2.41 -14.11 9.15
N ASP A 66 1.63 -13.41 8.35
CA ASP A 66 1.20 -13.86 7.03
C ASP A 66 2.17 -13.35 5.95
N LYS A 67 2.72 -14.27 5.16
CA LYS A 67 3.66 -13.98 4.07
C LYS A 67 3.09 -12.97 3.06
N SER A 68 1.78 -12.91 2.93
CA SER A 68 1.07 -11.98 2.02
C SER A 68 1.20 -10.52 2.46
N PHE A 69 1.43 -10.29 3.76
CA PHE A 69 1.54 -8.97 4.35
C PHE A 69 2.99 -8.59 4.69
N ASP A 70 3.89 -9.57 4.77
CA ASP A 70 5.34 -9.38 5.00
C ASP A 70 6.02 -8.63 3.83
N ALA A 71 5.57 -8.86 2.59
CA ALA A 71 6.09 -8.18 1.40
C ALA A 71 5.40 -6.83 1.10
N GLY A 72 4.24 -6.56 1.72
CA GLY A 72 3.34 -5.47 1.33
C GLY A 72 2.52 -5.79 0.07
N PHE A 73 1.85 -4.78 -0.45
CA PHE A 73 1.02 -4.83 -1.65
C PHE A 73 1.52 -3.80 -2.65
N ASP A 74 1.87 -4.28 -3.84
CA ASP A 74 2.32 -3.48 -4.97
C ASP A 74 1.23 -3.33 -6.04
N CYS A 75 1.26 -2.20 -6.74
CA CYS A 75 0.43 -1.95 -7.92
C CYS A 75 1.22 -1.14 -8.94
N ASP A 76 1.58 -1.81 -10.04
CA ASP A 76 2.29 -1.21 -11.17
C ASP A 76 1.34 -1.04 -12.35
N LEU A 77 1.09 0.20 -12.74
CA LEU A 77 0.19 0.56 -13.83
C LEU A 77 0.97 1.15 -15.00
N ARG A 78 0.71 0.69 -16.22
CA ARG A 78 1.32 1.29 -17.42
C ARG A 78 0.83 2.72 -17.61
N GLN A 79 1.74 3.58 -18.09
CA GLN A 79 1.38 4.92 -18.55
C GLN A 79 0.19 4.86 -19.55
N PRO A 80 -0.76 5.80 -19.48
CA PRO A 80 -0.69 7.12 -18.84
C PRO A 80 -1.19 7.18 -17.38
N ALA A 81 -1.12 6.08 -16.61
CA ALA A 81 -1.51 6.06 -15.19
C ALA A 81 -0.68 7.01 -14.30
N THR A 82 -1.30 7.45 -13.21
CA THR A 82 -0.68 8.32 -12.18
C THR A 82 -0.28 7.53 -10.93
N CYS A 83 0.59 8.10 -10.09
CA CYS A 83 0.91 7.53 -8.78
C CYS A 83 -0.34 7.42 -7.90
N ALA A 84 -1.29 8.35 -8.03
CA ALA A 84 -2.57 8.27 -7.33
C ALA A 84 -3.38 7.03 -7.73
N ASP A 85 -3.40 6.66 -9.02
CA ASP A 85 -4.08 5.45 -9.50
C ASP A 85 -3.43 4.19 -8.92
N ALA A 86 -2.10 4.12 -8.99
CA ALA A 86 -1.32 3.01 -8.47
C ALA A 86 -1.52 2.87 -6.95
N LEU A 87 -1.44 3.98 -6.19
CA LEU A 87 -1.62 3.97 -4.74
C LEU A 87 -3.03 3.51 -4.34
N ASN A 88 -4.06 3.95 -5.05
CA ASN A 88 -5.42 3.47 -4.83
C ASN A 88 -5.57 1.98 -5.11
N GLY A 89 -4.91 1.45 -6.15
CA GLY A 89 -4.87 0.02 -6.45
C GLY A 89 -4.22 -0.80 -5.34
N ALA A 90 -3.08 -0.32 -4.81
CA ALA A 90 -2.39 -0.97 -3.70
C ALA A 90 -3.24 -0.95 -2.40
N ILE A 91 -3.92 0.17 -2.11
CA ILE A 91 -4.88 0.28 -0.99
C ILE A 91 -6.02 -0.74 -1.14
N ASP A 92 -6.62 -0.84 -2.32
CA ASP A 92 -7.71 -1.78 -2.57
C ASP A 92 -7.28 -3.23 -2.37
N ALA A 93 -6.07 -3.59 -2.81
CA ALA A 93 -5.51 -4.93 -2.61
C ALA A 93 -5.33 -5.24 -1.12
N ALA A 94 -4.76 -4.31 -0.37
CA ALA A 94 -4.56 -4.44 1.07
C ALA A 94 -5.89 -4.61 1.83
N ILE A 95 -6.91 -3.79 1.53
CA ILE A 95 -8.23 -3.87 2.16
C ILE A 95 -8.89 -5.22 1.84
N ARG A 96 -8.82 -5.70 0.60
CA ARG A 96 -9.37 -7.02 0.23
C ARG A 96 -8.70 -8.15 1.00
N ALA A 97 -7.38 -8.08 1.19
CA ALA A 97 -6.64 -9.07 1.99
C ALA A 97 -7.07 -9.05 3.46
N LEU A 98 -7.26 -7.87 4.06
CA LEU A 98 -7.75 -7.71 5.44
C LEU A 98 -9.14 -8.31 5.64
N VAL A 99 -10.05 -8.05 4.70
CA VAL A 99 -11.41 -8.63 4.73
C VAL A 99 -11.35 -10.14 4.63
N THR A 100 -10.50 -10.68 3.76
CA THR A 100 -10.33 -12.13 3.57
C THR A 100 -9.78 -12.81 4.83
N GLN A 101 -8.73 -12.25 5.45
CA GLN A 101 -8.20 -12.76 6.72
C GLN A 101 -9.23 -12.75 7.85
N SER A 102 -10.05 -11.70 7.93
CA SER A 102 -11.07 -11.58 8.98
C SER A 102 -12.14 -12.68 8.89
N HIS A 103 -12.48 -13.14 7.67
CA HIS A 103 -13.39 -14.25 7.48
C HIS A 103 -12.74 -15.59 7.85
N SER A 104 -11.47 -15.81 7.46
CA SER A 104 -10.76 -17.06 7.77
C SER A 104 -10.53 -17.30 9.27
N LYS A 105 -10.52 -16.25 10.10
CA LYS A 105 -10.43 -16.38 11.57
C LYS A 105 -11.76 -16.75 12.24
N LYS A 106 -12.90 -16.61 11.55
CA LYS A 106 -14.24 -16.80 12.13
C LYS A 106 -14.74 -18.24 12.06
N ASP A 107 -14.12 -19.07 11.21
CA ASP A 107 -14.48 -20.47 10.98
C ASP A 107 -13.59 -21.48 11.74
N ARG A 108 -12.82 -21.04 12.74
CA ARG A 108 -11.90 -21.89 13.51
C ARG A 108 -12.20 -21.91 14.99
#